data_AF-A0A958NFW8-F1
#
_entry.id   AF-A0A958NFW8-F1
#
_cell.length_a   1.000
_cell.length_b   1.000
_cell.length_c   1.000
_cell.angle_alpha   90.00
_cell.angle_beta   90.00
_cell.angle_gamma   90.00
#
_symmetry.space_group_name_H-M   'P 1'
#
loop_
_entity.id
_entity.type
_entity.pdbx_description
1 polymer ?
#
loop_
_entity_poly.entity_id
_entity_poly.type
_entity_poly.pdbx_seq_one_letter_code
_entity_poly.pdbx_strand_id
1 'polypeptide(L)'
;MAGAICHVRDLFFSIPHPNRTTKHFSNPGANSAAKRINMFLRWMVRDDGKGVDLGLWKDIAPSQLYCPLDVHVSRVARDLGLLKRKQNDWKAVKELTENLCRMDPMDPVKYDYALFGLGVFEEL
;
A
#
# COMPACT_ATOMS: atom_id res chain seq x y z
N MET A 1 -3.76 -10.60 -0.85
CA MET A 1 -4.50 -9.37 -0.45
C MET A 1 -5.23 -8.65 -1.58
N ALA A 2 -4.68 -8.52 -2.81
CA ALA A 2 -5.35 -7.82 -3.91
C ALA A 2 -6.81 -8.26 -4.17
N GLY A 3 -7.03 -9.58 -4.27
CA GLY A 3 -8.38 -10.15 -4.45
C GLY A 3 -9.31 -9.88 -3.27
N ALA A 4 -8.78 -9.85 -2.03
CA ALA A 4 -9.58 -9.52 -0.85
C ALA A 4 -10.04 -8.05 -0.87
N ILE A 5 -9.18 -7.13 -1.29
CA ILE A 5 -9.56 -5.71 -1.46
C ILE A 5 -10.65 -5.56 -2.53
N CYS A 6 -10.53 -6.26 -3.66
CA CYS A 6 -11.58 -6.28 -4.69
C CYS A 6 -12.90 -6.85 -4.12
N HIS A 7 -12.84 -7.97 -3.40
CA HIS A 7 -14.02 -8.60 -2.82
C HIS A 7 -14.73 -7.71 -1.79
N VAL A 8 -13.98 -7.08 -0.88
CA VAL A 8 -14.55 -6.14 0.09
C VAL A 8 -15.17 -4.94 -0.61
N ARG A 9 -14.55 -4.43 -1.67
CA ARG A 9 -15.12 -3.37 -2.49
C ARG A 9 -16.46 -3.80 -3.10
N ASP A 10 -16.51 -4.97 -3.72
CA ASP A 10 -17.73 -5.48 -4.36
C ASP A 10 -18.86 -5.66 -3.33
N LEU A 11 -18.52 -6.19 -2.15
CA LEU A 11 -19.45 -6.30 -1.02
C LEU A 11 -19.93 -4.93 -0.52
N PHE A 12 -19.03 -3.96 -0.34
CA PHE A 12 -19.34 -2.62 0.14
C PHE A 12 -20.33 -1.88 -0.79
N PHE A 13 -20.20 -2.08 -2.11
CA PHE A 13 -21.05 -1.48 -3.13
C PHE A 13 -22.20 -2.39 -3.60
N SER A 14 -22.47 -3.49 -2.89
CA SER A 14 -23.58 -4.41 -3.22
C SER A 14 -24.97 -3.81 -2.98
N ILE A 15 -25.06 -2.79 -2.13
CA ILE A 15 -26.31 -2.07 -1.82
C ILE A 15 -26.47 -0.82 -2.72
N PRO A 16 -27.69 -0.30 -2.92
CA PRO A 16 -27.90 0.92 -3.70
C PRO A 16 -27.06 2.11 -3.21
N HIS A 17 -26.33 2.75 -4.13
CA HIS A 17 -25.46 3.88 -3.81
C HIS A 17 -25.28 4.79 -5.04
N PRO A 18 -24.93 6.08 -4.85
CA PRO A 18 -24.61 6.97 -5.97
C PRO A 18 -23.28 6.60 -6.63
N ASN A 19 -23.23 6.48 -7.97
CA ASN A 19 -22.00 6.11 -8.71
C ASN A 19 -20.75 6.92 -8.34
N ARG A 20 -20.91 8.21 -7.99
CA ARG A 20 -19.81 9.09 -7.61
C ARG A 20 -19.02 8.61 -6.38
N THR A 21 -19.61 7.77 -5.52
CA THR A 21 -18.98 7.31 -4.27
C THR A 21 -17.93 6.23 -4.52
N THR A 22 -18.07 5.50 -5.64
CA THR A 22 -17.20 4.38 -6.00
C THR A 22 -15.73 4.76 -6.15
N LYS A 23 -15.42 6.04 -6.42
CA LYS A 23 -14.05 6.56 -6.54
C LYS A 23 -13.29 6.63 -5.20
N HIS A 24 -14.00 6.60 -4.07
CA HIS A 24 -13.38 6.77 -2.75
C HIS A 24 -12.78 5.47 -2.20
N PHE A 25 -13.20 4.34 -2.73
CA PHE A 25 -12.61 3.04 -2.47
C PHE A 25 -11.90 2.60 -3.76
N SER A 26 -10.59 2.46 -3.76
CA SER A 26 -9.87 2.11 -4.99
C SER A 26 -10.03 0.63 -5.36
N ASN A 27 -9.97 0.30 -6.66
CA ASN A 27 -10.04 -1.08 -7.13
C ASN A 27 -8.68 -1.53 -7.71
N PRO A 28 -7.93 -2.42 -7.02
CA PRO A 28 -6.72 -3.04 -7.57
C PRO A 28 -6.97 -3.78 -8.90
N GLY A 29 -8.15 -4.38 -9.08
CA GLY A 29 -8.55 -5.06 -10.31
C GLY A 29 -8.68 -4.11 -11.51
N ALA A 30 -8.98 -2.83 -11.27
CA ALA A 30 -8.94 -1.77 -12.28
C ALA A 30 -7.54 -1.12 -12.39
N ASN A 31 -6.50 -1.81 -11.92
CA ASN A 31 -5.11 -1.37 -11.89
C ASN A 31 -4.84 -0.11 -11.04
N SER A 32 -5.72 0.26 -10.12
CA SER A 32 -5.44 1.36 -9.17
C SER A 32 -4.34 0.97 -8.19
N ALA A 33 -3.44 1.92 -7.85
CA ALA A 33 -2.44 1.71 -6.80
C ALA A 33 -3.06 1.47 -5.40
N ALA A 34 -4.35 1.80 -5.22
CA ALA A 34 -5.10 1.53 -4.00
C ALA A 34 -4.42 2.03 -2.70
N LYS A 35 -3.67 3.14 -2.79
CA LYS A 35 -2.86 3.69 -1.69
C LYS A 35 -3.60 3.82 -0.37
N ARG A 36 -4.84 4.32 -0.39
CA ARG A 36 -5.62 4.58 0.84
C ARG A 36 -5.92 3.30 1.62
N ILE A 37 -6.38 2.26 0.94
CA ILE A 37 -6.70 1.00 1.61
C ILE A 37 -5.42 0.27 2.03
N ASN A 38 -4.34 0.35 1.24
CA ASN A 38 -3.04 -0.17 1.66
C ASN A 38 -2.49 0.53 2.91
N MET A 39 -2.60 1.86 3.02
CA MET A 39 -2.24 2.62 4.24
C MET A 39 -3.09 2.19 5.43
N PHE A 40 -4.40 2.09 5.24
CA PHE A 40 -5.30 1.67 6.31
C PHE A 40 -4.95 0.27 6.81
N LEU A 41 -4.74 -0.68 5.90
CA LEU A 41 -4.31 -2.04 6.26
C LEU A 41 -2.96 -2.03 6.98
N ARG A 42 -1.99 -1.23 6.52
CA ARG A 42 -0.70 -1.02 7.19
C ARG A 42 -0.90 -0.66 8.66
N TRP A 43 -1.68 0.39 8.94
CA TRP A 43 -1.96 0.85 10.30
C TRP A 43 -2.71 -0.18 11.15
N MET A 44 -3.69 -0.87 10.56
CA MET A 44 -4.51 -1.80 11.33
C MET A 44 -3.79 -3.11 11.65
N VAL A 45 -2.90 -3.57 10.79
CA VAL A 45 -2.28 -4.90 10.89
C VAL A 45 -0.89 -4.86 11.53
N ARG A 46 -0.04 -3.91 11.15
CA ARG A 46 1.30 -3.82 11.71
C ARG A 46 1.25 -3.25 13.12
N ASP A 47 2.22 -3.65 13.92
CA ASP A 47 2.51 -3.06 15.23
C ASP A 47 3.98 -2.61 15.20
N ASP A 48 4.23 -1.31 15.32
CA ASP A 48 5.57 -0.74 15.27
C ASP A 48 6.16 -0.45 16.65
N GLY A 49 5.39 -0.69 17.73
CA GLY A 49 5.77 -0.34 19.10
C GLY A 49 5.98 1.16 19.36
N LYS A 50 5.63 2.03 18.41
CA LYS A 50 5.85 3.49 18.44
C LYS A 50 4.56 4.30 18.31
N GLY A 51 3.44 3.63 18.04
CA GLY A 51 2.11 4.23 18.01
C GLY A 51 1.71 4.85 16.67
N VAL A 52 2.50 4.66 15.61
CA VAL A 52 2.09 5.05 14.24
C VAL A 52 1.22 3.96 13.63
N ASP A 53 1.65 2.71 13.74
CA ASP A 53 0.85 1.55 13.35
C ASP A 53 0.10 1.01 14.58
N LEU A 54 -1.23 0.88 14.50
CA LEU A 54 -2.10 0.57 15.63
C LEU A 54 -2.08 -0.92 16.03
N GLY A 55 -1.81 -1.81 15.07
CA GLY A 55 -1.66 -3.25 15.34
C GLY A 55 -2.90 -3.96 15.87
N LEU A 56 -4.11 -3.43 15.62
CA LEU A 56 -5.36 -3.96 16.17
C LEU A 56 -5.80 -5.28 15.55
N TRP A 57 -5.39 -5.59 14.32
CA TRP A 57 -5.79 -6.80 13.59
C TRP A 57 -4.66 -7.82 13.58
N LYS A 58 -4.90 -8.98 14.20
CA LYS A 58 -3.87 -10.03 14.38
C LYS A 58 -4.02 -11.23 13.44
N ASP A 59 -5.15 -11.34 12.73
CA ASP A 59 -5.43 -12.45 11.80
C ASP A 59 -4.78 -12.29 10.42
N ILE A 60 -4.15 -11.15 10.17
CA ILE A 60 -3.46 -10.84 8.91
C ILE A 60 -1.98 -10.62 9.26
N ALA A 61 -1.07 -11.24 8.53
CA ALA A 61 0.37 -11.02 8.71
C ALA A 61 0.84 -9.79 7.91
N PRO A 62 1.81 -9.01 8.43
CA PRO A 62 2.39 -7.89 7.69
C PRO A 62 2.98 -8.26 6.32
N SER A 63 3.51 -9.48 6.19
CA SER A 63 4.01 -10.06 4.93
C SER A 63 2.94 -10.19 3.83
N GLN A 64 1.65 -10.13 4.18
CA GLN A 64 0.55 -10.20 3.22
C GLN A 64 0.13 -8.82 2.69
N LEU A 65 0.70 -7.74 3.23
CA LEU A 65 0.35 -6.36 2.91
C LEU A 65 1.11 -5.87 1.68
N TYR A 66 0.63 -4.77 1.11
CA TYR A 66 1.27 -4.09 -0.01
C TYR A 66 1.70 -2.68 0.38
N CYS A 67 2.86 -2.25 -0.12
CA CYS A 67 3.38 -0.92 0.17
C CYS A 67 2.41 0.16 -0.36
N PRO A 68 2.01 1.13 0.47
CA PRO A 68 1.10 2.19 0.04
C PRO A 68 1.84 3.20 -0.84
N LEU A 69 1.78 2.98 -2.15
CA LEU A 69 2.50 3.79 -3.13
C LEU A 69 1.82 5.18 -3.33
N ASP A 70 2.47 6.23 -2.84
CA ASP A 70 2.15 7.62 -3.19
C ASP A 70 3.21 8.25 -4.12
N VAL A 71 3.03 9.52 -4.47
CA VAL A 71 3.93 10.23 -5.39
C VAL A 71 5.36 10.36 -4.87
N HIS A 72 5.53 10.63 -3.57
CA HIS A 72 6.85 10.79 -2.94
C HIS A 72 7.54 9.44 -2.80
N VAL A 73 6.84 8.43 -2.24
CA VAL A 73 7.33 7.05 -2.15
C VAL A 73 7.71 6.52 -3.52
N SER A 74 6.91 6.80 -4.55
CA SER A 74 7.21 6.37 -5.92
C SER A 74 8.44 7.04 -6.53
N ARG A 75 8.72 8.30 -6.16
CA ARG A 75 9.91 9.03 -6.63
C ARG A 75 11.15 8.44 -6.01
N VAL A 76 11.20 8.43 -4.67
CA VAL A 76 12.31 7.87 -3.88
C VAL A 76 12.58 6.42 -4.27
N ALA A 77 11.55 5.59 -4.41
CA ALA A 77 11.75 4.20 -4.82
C ALA A 77 12.38 4.06 -6.22
N ARG A 78 12.11 4.99 -7.16
CA ARG A 78 12.77 4.98 -8.47
C ARG A 78 14.21 5.43 -8.39
N ASP A 79 14.47 6.48 -7.62
CA ASP A 79 15.81 7.03 -7.44
C ASP A 79 16.73 5.98 -6.77
N LEU A 80 16.18 5.20 -5.83
CA LEU A 80 16.86 4.06 -5.18
C LEU A 80 16.91 2.78 -6.02
N GLY A 81 16.34 2.77 -7.24
CA GLY A 81 16.30 1.59 -8.11
C GLY A 81 15.36 0.46 -7.65
N LEU A 82 14.53 0.71 -6.64
CA LEU A 82 13.52 -0.22 -6.09
C LEU A 82 12.23 -0.28 -6.93
N LEU A 83 12.02 0.66 -7.85
CA LEU A 83 10.87 0.69 -8.74
C LEU A 83 11.31 1.15 -10.13
N LYS A 84 10.97 0.40 -11.18
CA LYS A 84 11.27 0.76 -12.58
C LYS A 84 10.05 1.26 -13.33
N ARG A 85 8.85 0.77 -12.96
CA ARG A 85 7.61 1.18 -13.62
C ARG A 85 7.34 2.68 -13.44
N LYS A 86 7.09 3.36 -14.56
CA LYS A 86 6.80 4.80 -14.59
C LYS A 86 5.40 5.15 -14.06
N GLN A 87 4.40 4.29 -14.30
CA GLN A 87 3.03 4.53 -13.85
C GLN A 87 2.85 4.17 -12.37
N ASN A 88 2.15 4.99 -11.61
CA ASN A 88 1.76 4.70 -10.22
C ASN A 88 0.45 3.90 -10.19
N ASP A 89 0.55 2.62 -10.51
CA ASP A 89 -0.59 1.71 -10.62
C ASP A 89 -0.39 0.43 -9.80
N TRP A 90 -1.33 -0.52 -9.86
CA TRP A 90 -1.23 -1.74 -9.08
C TRP A 90 0.01 -2.58 -9.42
N LYS A 91 0.47 -2.54 -10.67
CA LYS A 91 1.70 -3.24 -11.07
C LYS A 91 2.93 -2.64 -10.40
N ALA A 92 3.00 -1.32 -10.26
CA ALA A 92 4.08 -0.64 -9.53
C ALA A 92 4.06 -0.97 -8.04
N VAL A 93 2.87 -1.04 -7.43
CA VAL A 93 2.71 -1.46 -6.03
C VAL A 93 3.28 -2.87 -5.81
N LYS A 94 2.94 -3.80 -6.72
CA LYS A 94 3.47 -5.17 -6.66
C LYS A 94 4.99 -5.19 -6.84
N GLU A 95 5.50 -4.53 -7.86
CA GLU A 95 6.95 -4.45 -8.13
C GLU A 95 7.72 -3.91 -6.93
N LEU A 96 7.29 -2.79 -6.36
CA LEU A 96 7.90 -2.22 -5.18
C LEU A 96 7.84 -3.20 -4.00
N THR A 97 6.66 -3.75 -3.70
CA THR A 97 6.47 -4.67 -2.57
C THR A 97 7.34 -5.93 -2.73
N GLU A 98 7.44 -6.49 -3.94
CA GLU A 98 8.30 -7.64 -4.24
C GLU A 98 9.78 -7.33 -3.99
N ASN A 99 10.24 -6.13 -4.36
CA ASN A 99 11.61 -5.70 -4.07
C ASN A 99 11.84 -5.49 -2.57
N LEU A 100 10.88 -4.92 -1.85
CA LEU A 100 10.95 -4.76 -0.39
C LEU A 100 10.92 -6.11 0.35
N CYS A 101 10.17 -7.11 -0.14
CA CYS A 101 10.18 -8.48 0.39
C CYS A 101 11.55 -9.15 0.33
N ARG A 102 12.43 -8.74 -0.61
CA ARG A 102 13.81 -9.25 -0.65
C ARG A 102 14.68 -8.70 0.48
N MET A 103 14.29 -7.57 1.07
CA MET A 103 14.99 -6.95 2.20
C MET A 103 14.44 -7.46 3.53
N ASP A 104 13.11 -7.53 3.65
CA ASP A 104 12.44 -8.18 4.78
C ASP A 104 11.15 -8.87 4.29
N PRO A 105 11.14 -10.23 4.21
CA PRO A 105 9.96 -10.97 3.78
C PRO A 105 8.87 -11.06 4.85
N MET A 106 9.20 -10.87 6.12
CA MET A 106 8.22 -10.93 7.22
C MET A 106 7.46 -9.61 7.36
N ASP A 107 8.14 -8.51 7.05
CA ASP A 107 7.55 -7.18 7.19
C ASP A 107 7.98 -6.16 6.11
N PRO A 108 7.63 -6.42 4.83
CA PRO A 108 8.09 -5.62 3.69
C PRO A 108 7.52 -4.20 3.68
N VAL A 109 6.34 -3.99 4.28
CA VAL A 109 5.67 -2.68 4.25
C VAL A 109 6.23 -1.68 5.25
N LYS A 110 7.23 -2.06 6.06
CA LYS A 110 7.86 -1.16 7.07
C LYS A 110 8.64 -0.04 6.44
N TYR A 111 9.19 -0.33 5.27
CA TYR A 111 9.99 0.60 4.49
C TYR A 111 9.17 1.75 3.93
N ASP A 112 7.84 1.67 3.93
CA ASP A 112 6.97 2.80 3.56
C ASP A 112 7.32 4.06 4.37
N TYR A 113 7.52 3.91 5.68
CA TYR A 113 7.89 5.05 6.53
C TYR A 113 9.25 5.66 6.15
N ALA A 114 10.23 4.81 5.82
CA ALA A 114 11.55 5.26 5.38
C ALA A 114 11.50 5.93 3.99
N LEU A 115 10.82 5.32 3.02
CA LEU A 115 10.66 5.85 1.67
C LEU A 115 9.90 7.18 1.67
N PHE A 116 8.88 7.31 2.52
CA PHE A 116 8.16 8.56 2.71
C PHE A 116 9.04 9.62 3.38
N GLY A 117 9.74 9.24 4.47
CA GLY A 117 10.61 10.15 5.21
C GLY A 117 11.73 10.75 4.35
N LEU A 118 12.43 9.91 3.58
CA LEU A 118 13.45 10.37 2.62
C LEU A 118 12.86 11.37 1.62
N GLY A 119 11.63 11.18 1.16
CA GLY A 119 11.00 12.07 0.19
C GLY A 119 10.55 13.42 0.73
N VAL A 120 10.40 13.54 2.06
CA VAL A 120 9.96 14.76 2.76
C VAL A 120 11.13 15.53 3.35
N PHE A 121 12.14 14.83 3.88
CA PHE A 121 13.22 15.43 4.67
C PHE A 121 14.56 15.52 3.95
N GLU A 122 14.75 14.80 2.84
CA GLU A 122 15.99 14.81 2.07
C GLU A 122 15.72 15.11 0.58
N GLU A 123 16.56 15.96 -0.03
CA GLU A 123 16.73 15.96 -1.48
C GLU A 123 17.79 14.90 -1.80
N LEU A 124 17.37 13.80 -2.44
CA LEU A 124 18.25 12.81 -3.07
C LEU A 124 18.89 13.40 -4.34
#